data_AF-A0A7X8MM18-F1
#
_entry.id   AF-A0A7X8MM18-F1
#
_cell.length_a   1.000
_cell.length_b   1.000
_cell.length_c   1.000
_cell.angle_alpha   90.00
_cell.angle_beta   90.00
_cell.angle_gamma   90.00
#
_symmetry.space_group_name_H-M   'P 1'
#
loop_
_entity.id
_entity.type
_entity.pdbx_description
1 polymer ?
#
loop_
_entity_poly.entity_id
_entity_poly.type
_entity_poly.pdbx_seq_one_letter_code
_entity_poly.pdbx_strand_id
1 'polypeptide(L)'
;MVSGEYDIGITNLSFAVMAQGRGIAINPPTEGFILLPQIIAWKKGADEKLKVIADLLMQEEMQNYLSEQGCWPAMREIPISDTIAYNGRLKNWQGWDAYTEEVSEFDKFTHEIGGKNNA
;
A
#
# COMPACT_ATOMS: atom_id res chain seq x y z
N MET A 1 -17.20 -10.72 7.18
CA MET A 1 -17.71 -9.33 7.07
C MET A 1 -18.78 -9.19 6.00
N VAL A 2 -18.48 -9.30 4.69
CA VAL A 2 -19.51 -9.08 3.63
C VAL A 2 -20.62 -10.15 3.63
N SER A 3 -20.30 -11.39 4.00
CA SER A 3 -21.28 -12.47 4.20
C SER A 3 -22.08 -12.36 5.51
N GLY A 4 -21.76 -11.41 6.39
CA GLY A 4 -22.36 -11.29 7.73
C GLY A 4 -21.88 -12.34 8.75
N GLU A 5 -20.97 -13.25 8.38
CA GLU A 5 -20.52 -14.34 9.25
C GLU A 5 -19.56 -13.92 10.38
N TYR A 6 -19.00 -12.71 10.31
CA TYR A 6 -18.04 -12.19 11.27
C TYR A 6 -18.37 -10.74 11.59
N ASP A 7 -18.39 -10.40 12.89
CA ASP A 7 -18.70 -9.07 13.41
C ASP A 7 -17.57 -8.06 13.18
N ILE A 8 -16.31 -8.52 13.12
CA ILE A 8 -15.12 -7.69 12.97
C ILE A 8 -14.15 -8.37 12.00
N GLY A 9 -13.45 -7.58 11.20
CA GLY A 9 -12.29 -8.06 10.45
C GLY A 9 -11.29 -6.95 10.15
N ILE A 10 -10.03 -7.34 10.03
CA ILE A 10 -8.91 -6.48 9.63
C ILE A 10 -8.62 -6.79 8.16
N THR A 11 -8.62 -5.77 7.31
CA THR A 11 -8.42 -5.91 5.86
C THR A 11 -7.74 -4.68 5.29
N ASN A 12 -7.23 -4.79 4.07
CA ASN A 12 -6.76 -3.63 3.32
C ASN A 12 -7.90 -2.62 3.15
N LEU A 13 -7.56 -1.34 3.31
CA LEU A 13 -8.55 -0.27 3.26
C LEU A 13 -9.22 -0.18 1.88
N SER A 14 -8.51 -0.46 0.80
CA SER A 14 -9.09 -0.54 -0.55
C SER A 14 -10.27 -1.53 -0.62
N PHE A 15 -10.13 -2.72 -0.03
CA PHE A 15 -11.22 -3.70 0.04
C PHE A 15 -12.36 -3.25 0.97
N ALA A 16 -12.03 -2.58 2.09
CA ALA A 16 -13.04 -2.06 3.00
C ALA A 16 -13.90 -0.97 2.33
N VAL A 17 -13.26 -0.05 1.58
CA VAL A 17 -13.95 1.01 0.82
C VAL A 17 -14.84 0.41 -0.26
N MET A 18 -14.39 -0.61 -1.00
CA MET A 18 -15.22 -1.32 -1.99
C MET A 18 -16.44 -2.00 -1.36
N ALA A 19 -16.35 -2.39 -0.09
CA ALA A 19 -17.44 -3.01 0.66
C ALA A 19 -18.31 -1.99 1.43
N GLN A 20 -17.93 -0.71 1.44
CA GLN A 20 -18.66 0.35 2.13
C GLN A 20 -20.09 0.45 1.56
N GLY A 21 -21.07 0.57 2.47
CA GLY A 21 -22.49 0.57 2.09
C GLY A 21 -23.17 -0.80 2.06
N ARG A 22 -22.44 -1.90 2.26
CA ARG A 22 -23.02 -3.26 2.44
C ARG A 22 -23.23 -3.64 3.92
N GLY A 23 -23.60 -2.66 4.74
CA GLY A 23 -23.80 -2.86 6.19
C GLY A 23 -22.51 -2.96 7.02
N ILE A 24 -21.38 -2.51 6.48
CA ILE A 24 -20.09 -2.50 7.17
C ILE A 24 -19.72 -1.05 7.52
N ALA A 25 -19.33 -0.82 8.78
CA ALA A 25 -18.71 0.42 9.22
C ALA A 25 -17.19 0.29 9.17
N ILE A 26 -16.50 1.30 8.64
CA ILE A 26 -15.04 1.35 8.59
C ILE A 26 -14.54 2.15 9.79
N ASN A 27 -13.68 1.56 10.62
CA ASN A 27 -12.98 2.26 11.70
C ASN A 27 -11.51 2.50 11.32
N PRO A 28 -11.13 3.70 10.83
CA PRO A 28 -9.76 3.96 10.42
C PRO A 28 -8.85 4.22 11.65
N PRO A 29 -7.71 3.51 11.81
CA PRO A 29 -6.77 3.69 12.92
C PRO A 29 -6.13 5.09 12.94
N THR A 30 -6.23 5.78 14.07
CA THR A 30 -5.75 7.17 14.26
C THR A 30 -4.24 7.28 14.26
N GLU A 31 -3.56 6.21 14.62
CA GLU A 31 -2.12 6.08 14.76
C GLU A 31 -1.42 5.99 13.41
N GLY A 32 -2.15 5.62 12.35
CA GLY A 32 -1.63 5.45 11.00
C GLY A 32 -2.01 4.11 10.39
N PHE A 33 -1.56 3.90 9.15
CA PHE A 33 -1.78 2.67 8.40
C PHE A 33 -0.46 1.94 8.18
N ILE A 34 -0.51 0.61 8.13
CA ILE A 34 0.59 -0.18 7.59
C ILE A 34 0.47 -0.14 6.06
N LEU A 35 1.52 0.31 5.38
CA LEU A 35 1.54 0.37 3.92
C LEU A 35 1.92 -1.01 3.37
N LEU A 36 1.08 -1.56 2.50
CA LEU A 36 1.32 -2.83 1.83
C LEU A 36 1.59 -2.57 0.34
N PRO A 37 2.87 -2.53 -0.09
CA PRO A 37 3.20 -2.38 -1.50
C PRO A 37 2.75 -3.62 -2.27
N GLN A 38 2.05 -3.39 -3.38
CA GLN A 38 1.68 -4.44 -4.32
C GLN A 38 2.73 -4.49 -5.43
N ILE A 39 3.37 -5.64 -5.61
CA ILE A 39 4.45 -5.83 -6.59
C ILE A 39 4.02 -6.71 -7.75
N ILE A 40 4.66 -6.53 -8.89
CA ILE A 40 4.61 -7.47 -10.02
C ILE A 40 5.92 -8.24 -10.04
N ALA A 41 5.82 -9.57 -10.03
CA ALA A 41 6.97 -10.46 -10.04
C ALA A 41 6.82 -11.51 -11.14
N TRP A 42 7.93 -11.79 -11.83
CA TRP A 42 8.00 -12.84 -12.83
C TRP A 42 8.84 -14.00 -12.31
N LYS A 43 8.43 -15.23 -12.66
CA LYS A 43 9.25 -16.42 -12.42
C LYS A 43 10.51 -16.38 -13.27
N LYS A 44 11.55 -17.08 -12.83
CA LYS A 44 12.75 -17.32 -13.63
C LYS A 44 12.38 -17.97 -14.98
N GLY A 45 12.89 -17.42 -16.08
CA GLY A 45 12.61 -17.89 -17.44
C GLY A 45 11.20 -17.55 -17.96
N ALA A 46 10.51 -16.59 -17.34
CA ALA A 46 9.29 -16.02 -17.92
C ALA A 46 9.58 -15.38 -19.29
N ASP A 47 8.58 -15.37 -20.18
CA ASP A 47 8.69 -14.73 -21.49
C ASP A 47 8.91 -13.22 -21.30
N GLU A 48 9.97 -12.72 -21.92
CA GLU A 48 10.35 -11.30 -21.93
C GLU A 48 9.22 -10.39 -22.44
N LYS A 49 8.34 -10.91 -23.30
CA LYS A 49 7.16 -10.16 -23.77
C LYS A 49 6.22 -9.74 -22.65
N LEU A 50 6.24 -10.42 -21.50
CA LEU A 50 5.41 -10.05 -20.35
C LEU A 50 5.88 -8.74 -19.68
N LYS A 51 7.10 -8.28 -19.96
CA LYS A 51 7.59 -6.97 -19.46
C LYS A 51 6.76 -5.80 -19.96
N VAL A 52 6.12 -5.94 -21.13
CA VAL A 52 5.22 -4.91 -21.67
C VAL A 52 4.08 -4.55 -20.72
N ILE A 53 3.65 -5.49 -19.86
CA ILE A 53 2.61 -5.24 -18.85
C ILE A 53 3.16 -4.31 -17.76
N ALA A 54 4.40 -4.53 -17.34
CA ALA A 54 5.09 -3.65 -16.40
C ALA A 54 5.22 -2.25 -16.98
N ASP A 55 5.69 -2.15 -18.21
CA ASP A 55 5.90 -0.89 -18.90
C ASP A 55 4.59 -0.12 -19.05
N LEU A 56 3.50 -0.80 -19.44
CA LEU A 56 2.15 -0.23 -19.53
C LEU A 56 1.65 0.28 -18.17
N LEU A 57 1.82 -0.52 -17.12
CA LEU A 57 1.39 -0.14 -15.78
C LEU A 57 2.17 1.07 -15.25
N MET A 58 3.42 1.23 -15.67
CA MET A 58 4.27 2.36 -15.31
C MET A 58 4.13 3.56 -16.25
N GLN A 59 3.19 3.58 -17.20
CA GLN A 59 2.89 4.80 -17.95
C GLN A 59 2.19 5.83 -17.06
N GLU A 60 2.52 7.11 -17.24
CA GLU A 60 1.94 8.21 -16.46
C GLU A 60 0.40 8.21 -16.50
N GLU A 61 -0.18 7.97 -17.67
CA GLU A 61 -1.63 7.89 -17.88
C GLU A 61 -2.25 6.75 -17.08
N MET A 62 -1.58 5.59 -17.03
CA MET A 62 -2.03 4.44 -16.25
C MET A 62 -1.89 4.68 -14.75
N GLN A 63 -0.81 5.34 -14.32
CA GLN A 63 -0.60 5.70 -12.91
C GLN A 63 -1.62 6.73 -12.42
N ASN A 64 -1.96 7.72 -13.24
CA ASN A 64 -3.06 8.65 -12.98
C ASN A 64 -4.40 7.91 -12.86
N TYR A 65 -4.71 7.03 -13.82
CA TYR A 65 -5.91 6.20 -13.77
C TYR A 65 -5.99 5.37 -12.48
N LEU A 66 -4.90 4.69 -12.10
CA LEU A 66 -4.84 3.91 -10.87
C LEU A 66 -5.05 4.78 -9.62
N SER A 67 -4.47 5.99 -9.59
CA SER A 67 -4.66 6.94 -8.49
C SER A 67 -6.14 7.32 -8.33
N GLU A 68 -6.83 7.62 -9.45
CA GLU A 68 -8.27 7.90 -9.45
C GLU A 68 -9.11 6.72 -8.93
N GLN A 69 -8.66 5.48 -9.17
CA GLN A 69 -9.38 4.26 -8.77
C GLN A 69 -9.20 3.85 -7.31
N GLY A 70 -8.36 4.53 -6.52
CA GLY A 70 -8.14 4.09 -5.14
C GLY A 70 -6.75 3.55 -4.86
N CYS A 71 -5.84 3.52 -5.83
CA CYS A 71 -4.49 3.02 -5.65
C CYS A 71 -3.52 4.12 -5.23
N TRP A 72 -2.45 3.75 -4.52
CA TRP A 72 -1.28 4.60 -4.49
C TRP A 72 -0.46 4.42 -5.75
N PRO A 73 -0.17 5.49 -6.49
CA PRO A 73 0.72 5.40 -7.62
C PRO A 73 2.11 4.98 -7.15
N ALA A 74 2.79 4.22 -8.00
CA ALA A 74 4.21 3.91 -7.85
C ALA A 74 5.08 5.14 -8.15
N MET A 75 4.60 6.02 -9.05
CA MET A 75 5.26 7.29 -9.38
C MET A 75 5.01 8.34 -8.30
N ARG A 76 6.08 8.98 -7.82
CA ARG A 76 6.04 10.01 -6.77
C ARG A 76 5.36 11.29 -7.27
N GLU A 77 5.51 11.59 -8.55
CA GLU A 77 5.03 12.79 -9.22
C GLU A 77 3.52 12.79 -9.37
N ILE A 78 2.89 11.62 -9.32
CA ILE A 78 1.45 11.45 -9.47
C ILE A 78 0.80 11.68 -8.09
N PRO A 79 -0.09 12.68 -7.97
CA PRO A 79 -0.76 12.94 -6.70
C PRO A 79 -1.69 11.78 -6.35
N ILE A 80 -1.77 11.49 -5.05
CA ILE A 80 -2.79 10.57 -4.52
C ILE A 80 -4.14 11.28 -4.63
N SER A 81 -5.11 10.64 -5.28
CA SER A 81 -6.47 11.18 -5.39
C SER A 81 -7.08 11.48 -4.01
N ASP A 82 -7.76 12.62 -3.88
CA ASP A 82 -8.47 13.05 -2.67
C ASP A 82 -9.51 12.04 -2.20
N THR A 83 -10.05 11.23 -3.11
CA THR A 83 -10.94 10.10 -2.84
C THR A 83 -10.39 9.16 -1.77
N ILE A 84 -9.06 9.11 -1.64
CA ILE A 84 -8.32 8.26 -0.73
C ILE A 84 -7.38 9.05 0.15
N ALA A 85 -7.41 10.38 0.21
CA ALA A 85 -6.48 11.14 1.05
C ALA A 85 -6.63 10.85 2.57
N TYR A 86 -7.36 9.80 2.96
CA TYR A 86 -7.47 9.23 4.29
C TYR A 86 -7.84 10.28 5.34
N ASN A 87 -8.76 11.18 4.99
CA ASN A 87 -9.12 12.35 5.83
C ASN A 87 -7.89 13.20 6.22
N GLY A 88 -6.91 13.32 5.33
CA GLY A 88 -5.66 14.02 5.56
C GLY A 88 -4.72 13.30 6.52
N ARG A 89 -4.74 11.97 6.64
CA ARG A 89 -3.82 11.24 7.52
C ARG A 89 -2.43 11.02 6.92
N LEU A 90 -2.31 11.04 5.59
CA LEU A 90 -1.04 10.93 4.88
C LEU A 90 -0.69 12.26 4.21
N LYS A 91 -0.40 13.28 5.03
CA LYS A 91 -0.08 14.64 4.53
C LYS A 91 1.31 14.77 3.94
N ASN A 92 2.25 13.91 4.36
CA ASN A 92 3.67 14.05 4.07
C ASN A 92 4.21 12.87 3.25
N TRP A 93 3.38 12.21 2.43
CA TRP A 93 3.85 11.13 1.57
C TRP A 93 4.99 11.62 0.66
N GLN A 94 6.16 10.97 0.74
CA GLN A 94 7.35 11.32 -0.03
C GLN A 94 7.65 10.31 -1.16
N GLY A 95 6.74 9.38 -1.42
CA GLY A 95 6.95 8.28 -2.36
C GLY A 95 7.47 7.01 -1.68
N TRP A 96 7.48 5.93 -2.46
CA TRP A 96 7.82 4.60 -1.98
C TRP A 96 9.29 4.45 -1.58
N ASP A 97 10.20 5.15 -2.26
CA ASP A 97 11.63 5.09 -1.95
C ASP A 97 11.90 5.52 -0.50
N ALA A 98 11.36 6.67 -0.10
CA ALA A 98 11.46 7.18 1.27
C ALA A 98 10.84 6.21 2.28
N TYR A 99 9.69 5.60 1.96
CA TYR A 99 9.09 4.59 2.82
C TYR A 99 9.98 3.35 2.98
N THR A 100 10.54 2.84 1.89
CA THR A 100 11.38 1.63 1.93
C THR A 100 12.71 1.87 2.66
N GLU A 101 13.25 3.08 2.58
CA GLU A 101 14.45 3.50 3.32
C GLU A 101 14.17 3.47 4.83
N GLU A 102 13.12 4.16 5.28
CA GLU A 102 12.71 4.20 6.70
C GLU A 102 12.41 2.81 7.26
N VAL A 103 11.71 1.94 6.51
CA VAL A 103 11.44 0.55 6.92
C VAL A 103 12.73 -0.25 7.04
N SER A 104 13.67 -0.09 6.09
CA SER A 104 14.97 -0.77 6.12
C SER A 104 15.83 -0.34 7.31
N GLU A 105 15.78 0.95 7.69
CA GLU A 105 16.45 1.45 8.88
C GLU A 105 15.83 0.90 10.17
N PHE A 106 14.50 0.86 10.24
CA PHE A 106 13.80 0.26 11.38
C PHE A 106 14.16 -1.22 11.57
N ASP A 107 14.19 -2.00 10.49
CA ASP A 107 14.58 -3.42 10.56
C ASP A 107 16.00 -3.62 11.08
N LYS A 108 16.93 -2.71 10.76
CA LYS A 108 18.30 -2.73 11.31
C LYS A 108 18.31 -2.39 12.80
N PHE A 109 17.52 -1.40 13.22
CA PHE A 109 17.43 -0.97 14.62
C PHE A 109 16.94 -2.08 15.54
N THR A 110 15.99 -2.90 15.10
CA THR A 110 15.49 -4.06 15.89
C THR A 110 16.55 -5.15 16.10
N HIS A 111 17.52 -5.29 15.19
CA HIS A 111 18.61 -6.25 15.33
C HIS A 111 19.69 -5.80 16.34
N GLU A 112 19.87 -4.49 16.54
CA GLU A 112 20.87 -3.98 17.50
C GLU A 112 20.42 -4.09 18.96
N ILE A 113 19.11 -4.04 19.23
CA ILE A 113 18.56 -4.19 20.59
C ILE A 113 18.52 -5.67 21.02
N GLY A 114 18.42 -6.61 20.06
CA GLY A 114 18.50 -8.05 20.31
C GLY A 114 19.91 -8.59 20.62
N GLY A 115 20.97 -7.79 20.40
CA GLY A 115 22.36 -8.20 20.56
C GLY A 115 22.96 -8.02 21.96
N LYS A 116 22.22 -7.50 22.94
CA LYS A 116 22.73 -7.18 24.29
C LYS A 116 22.16 -8.03 25.43
N ASN A 117 21.69 -9.24 25.15
CA ASN A 117 21.45 -10.24 26.21
C ASN A 117 22.29 -11.49 25.91
N ASN A 118 23.57 -11.43 26.27
CA ASN A 118 24.42 -12.61 26.52
C ASN A 118 25.64 -12.19 27.35
N ALA A 119 25.49 -12.22 28.68
CA ALA A 119 26.49 -12.60 29.69
C ALA A 119 25.85 -12.53 31.08
#